data_AF-A0A9E1KV93-F1
#
_entry.id   AF-A0A9E1KV93-F1
#
_cell.length_a   1.000
_cell.length_b   1.000
_cell.length_c   1.000
_cell.angle_alpha   90.00
_cell.angle_beta   90.00
_cell.angle_gamma   90.00
#
_symmetry.space_group_name_H-M   'P 1'
#
loop_
_entity.id
_entity.type
_entity.pdbx_description
1 polymer ?
#
loop_
_entity_poly.entity_id
_entity_poly.type
_entity_poly.pdbx_seq_one_letter_code
_entity_poly.pdbx_strand_id
1 'polypeptide(L)'
;MIESILEKVALNAWPAFESIEMNTWILRYANGYTKRANSVTVLGESSTNLAEKIISCEKQFQPRKLKSIFRLPSFVAPNSLDKLLEQRNRYKTAHTSRSIKC
;
A
#
# COMPACT_ATOMS: atom_id res chain seq x y z
N MET A 1 -6.83 11.80 12.39
CA MET A 1 -8.05 11.95 11.57
C MET A 1 -7.85 12.93 10.40
N ILE A 2 -7.01 13.97 10.51
CA ILE A 2 -6.72 14.92 9.41
C ILE A 2 -5.69 14.37 8.40
N GLU A 3 -4.68 13.64 8.85
CA GLU A 3 -3.57 13.19 7.98
C GLU A 3 -3.99 12.22 6.88
N SER A 4 -4.96 11.33 7.16
CA SER A 4 -5.49 10.42 6.14
C SER A 4 -6.25 11.15 5.03
N ILE A 5 -6.94 12.26 5.38
CA ILE A 5 -7.63 13.13 4.42
C ILE A 5 -6.59 13.83 3.53
N LEU A 6 -5.52 14.36 4.13
CA LEU A 6 -4.45 15.03 3.39
C LEU A 6 -3.76 14.07 2.41
N GLU A 7 -3.43 12.85 2.86
CA GLU A 7 -2.84 11.84 1.96
C GLU A 7 -3.82 11.47 0.84
N LYS A 8 -5.12 11.30 1.13
CA LYS A 8 -6.13 11.02 0.09
C LYS A 8 -6.24 12.16 -0.93
N VAL A 9 -6.22 13.42 -0.48
CA VAL A 9 -6.21 14.60 -1.36
C VAL A 9 -4.93 14.63 -2.21
N ALA A 10 -3.77 14.34 -1.63
CA ALA A 10 -2.51 14.27 -2.36
C ALA A 10 -2.51 13.15 -3.43
N LEU A 11 -3.10 11.99 -3.11
CA LEU A 11 -3.28 10.90 -4.06
C LEU A 11 -4.21 11.28 -5.22
N ASN A 12 -5.27 12.04 -4.94
CA ASN A 12 -6.21 12.53 -5.94
C ASN A 12 -5.62 13.65 -6.82
N ALA A 13 -4.78 14.51 -6.25
CA ALA A 13 -4.10 15.57 -6.98
C ALA A 13 -3.09 15.01 -8.00
N TRP A 14 -2.54 13.82 -7.74
CA TRP A 14 -1.65 13.12 -8.66
C TRP A 14 -2.16 11.71 -8.95
N PRO A 15 -3.19 11.57 -9.81
CA PRO A 15 -3.84 10.29 -10.05
C PRO A 15 -2.88 9.27 -10.67
N ALA A 16 -3.04 8.00 -10.30
CA ALA A 16 -2.44 6.91 -11.09
C ALA A 16 -3.31 6.61 -12.31
N PHE A 17 -2.80 5.75 -13.21
CA PHE A 17 -3.55 5.33 -14.39
C PHE A 17 -4.84 4.60 -14.01
N GLU A 18 -4.77 3.73 -13.00
CA GLU A 18 -5.92 3.06 -12.40
C GLU A 18 -5.74 3.09 -10.87
N SER A 19 -6.81 3.40 -10.13
CA SER A 19 -6.80 3.39 -8.66
C SER A 19 -8.05 2.68 -8.13
N ILE A 20 -7.86 1.76 -7.19
CA ILE A 20 -8.94 1.01 -6.55
C ILE A 20 -8.91 1.31 -5.05
N GLU A 21 -10.03 1.82 -4.53
CA GLU A 21 -10.21 2.05 -3.10
C GLU A 21 -10.81 0.80 -2.44
N MET A 22 -10.06 0.21 -1.51
CA MET A 22 -10.43 -0.94 -0.69
C MET A 22 -10.50 -0.51 0.78
N ASN A 23 -11.62 0.11 1.17
CA ASN A 23 -11.82 0.71 2.49
C ASN A 23 -10.73 1.76 2.80
N THR A 24 -9.84 1.48 3.75
CA THR A 24 -8.74 2.37 4.13
C THR A 24 -7.47 2.13 3.31
N TRP A 25 -7.52 1.33 2.25
CA TRP A 25 -6.36 0.95 1.43
C TRP A 25 -6.60 1.40 0.00
N ILE A 26 -5.60 2.01 -0.63
CA ILE A 26 -5.70 2.49 -2.00
C ILE A 26 -4.66 1.77 -2.85
N LEU A 27 -5.12 0.95 -3.78
CA LEU A 27 -4.28 0.25 -4.75
C LEU A 27 -4.15 1.15 -5.97
N ARG A 28 -2.92 1.40 -6.39
CA ARG A 28 -2.59 2.20 -7.56
C ARG A 28 -1.88 1.34 -8.57
N TYR A 29 -2.29 1.45 -9.82
CA TYR A 29 -1.64 0.82 -10.96
C TYR A 29 -1.27 1.87 -11.99
N ALA A 30 -0.12 1.68 -12.59
CA ALA A 30 0.38 2.50 -13.70
C ALA A 30 0.99 1.63 -14.79
N ASN A 31 0.38 0.47 -15.04
CA ASN A 31 0.72 -0.45 -16.13
C ASN A 31 2.23 -0.73 -16.27
N GLY A 32 2.96 -0.82 -15.14
CA GLY A 32 4.40 -1.10 -15.13
C GLY A 32 5.35 0.08 -15.41
N TYR A 33 4.86 1.30 -15.68
CA TYR A 33 5.71 2.43 -16.06
C TYR A 33 6.69 2.90 -14.97
N THR A 34 6.24 3.00 -13.71
CA THR A 34 7.14 3.40 -12.60
C THR A 34 6.83 2.64 -11.30
N LYS A 35 7.87 2.45 -10.47
CA LYS A 35 7.74 1.87 -9.11
C LYS A 35 6.88 2.73 -8.17
N ARG A 36 6.74 4.04 -8.44
CA ARG A 36 5.97 4.97 -7.59
C ARG A 36 4.46 4.87 -7.81
N ALA A 37 4.05 4.42 -8.98
CA ALA A 37 2.65 4.43 -9.38
C ALA A 37 2.00 3.03 -9.34
N ASN A 38 2.76 1.99 -8.98
CA ASN A 38 2.27 0.65 -8.64
C ASN A 38 2.47 0.39 -7.15
N SER A 39 1.49 0.74 -6.32
CA SER A 39 1.61 0.62 -4.87
C SER A 39 0.27 0.51 -4.17
N VAL A 40 0.29 -0.06 -2.97
CA VAL A 40 -0.83 -0.11 -2.03
C VAL A 40 -0.55 0.89 -0.93
N THR A 41 -1.32 1.98 -0.87
CA THR A 41 -1.18 3.01 0.17
C THR A 41 -2.20 2.74 1.27
N VAL A 42 -1.73 2.59 2.50
CA VAL A 42 -2.59 2.37 3.66
C VAL A 42 -2.91 3.73 4.29
N LEU A 43 -4.18 4.06 4.44
CA LEU A 43 -4.68 5.31 5.06
C LEU A 43 -5.22 5.10 6.49
N GLY A 44 -5.31 3.86 6.95
CA GLY A 44 -5.73 3.54 8.31
C GLY A 44 -5.81 2.04 8.60
N GLU A 45 -5.59 1.66 9.86
CA GLU A 45 -5.78 0.30 10.36
C GLU A 45 -7.24 0.14 10.81
N SER A 46 -8.04 -0.61 10.06
CA SER A 46 -9.49 -0.76 10.36
C SER A 46 -9.95 -2.22 10.36
N SER A 47 -9.04 -3.20 10.36
CA SER A 47 -9.49 -4.60 10.28
C SER A 47 -8.66 -5.56 11.10
N THR A 48 -9.38 -6.42 11.82
CA THR A 48 -8.93 -7.62 12.52
C THR A 48 -8.27 -8.67 11.61
N ASN A 49 -8.21 -8.43 10.29
CA ASN A 49 -7.73 -9.40 9.30
C ASN A 49 -6.73 -8.81 8.28
N LEU A 50 -5.62 -8.24 8.78
CA LEU A 50 -4.57 -7.65 7.96
C LEU A 50 -3.91 -8.68 7.01
N ALA A 51 -3.77 -9.93 7.46
CA ALA A 51 -3.13 -10.98 6.67
C ALA A 51 -3.93 -11.33 5.40
N GLU A 52 -5.25 -11.48 5.51
CA GLU A 52 -6.11 -11.73 4.35
C GLU A 52 -6.14 -10.53 3.40
N LYS A 53 -6.13 -9.30 3.93
CA LYS A 53 -6.07 -8.10 3.08
C LYS A 53 -4.78 -8.02 2.27
N ILE A 54 -3.64 -8.37 2.86
CA ILE A 54 -2.37 -8.43 2.12
C ILE A 54 -2.46 -9.46 1.00
N ILE A 55 -2.96 -10.67 1.28
CA ILE A 55 -3.12 -11.72 0.28
C ILE A 55 -4.07 -11.26 -0.84
N SER A 56 -5.17 -10.59 -0.48
CA SER A 56 -6.12 -10.04 -1.44
C SER A 56 -5.47 -8.98 -2.33
N CYS A 57 -4.69 -8.06 -1.74
CA CYS A 57 -3.92 -7.08 -2.50
C CYS A 57 -2.93 -7.78 -3.44
N GLU A 58 -2.11 -8.70 -2.95
CA GLU A 58 -1.16 -9.48 -3.76
C GLU A 58 -1.86 -10.16 -4.96
N LYS A 59 -3.01 -10.80 -4.74
CA LYS A 59 -3.81 -11.43 -5.79
C LYS A 59 -4.27 -10.44 -6.87
N GLN A 60 -4.48 -9.17 -6.54
CA GLN A 60 -4.82 -8.15 -7.55
C GLN A 60 -3.62 -7.71 -8.41
N PHE A 61 -2.40 -7.79 -7.87
CA PHE A 61 -1.16 -7.47 -8.61
C PHE A 61 -0.64 -8.66 -9.44
N GLN A 62 -0.88 -9.91 -9.01
CA GLN A 62 -0.49 -11.14 -9.70
C GLN A 62 -0.88 -11.21 -11.19
N PRO A 63 -2.16 -11.03 -11.59
CA PRO A 63 -2.56 -11.13 -13.00
C PRO A 63 -1.92 -10.05 -13.87
N ARG A 64 -1.52 -8.92 -13.27
CA ARG A 64 -0.86 -7.81 -13.95
C ARG A 64 0.66 -8.01 -14.05
N LYS A 65 1.22 -9.09 -13.50
CA LYS A 65 2.68 -9.36 -13.38
C LYS A 65 3.44 -8.20 -12.72
N LEU A 66 2.76 -7.46 -11.84
CA LEU A 66 3.32 -6.32 -11.13
C LEU A 66 3.76 -6.72 -9.73
N LYS A 67 4.78 -6.03 -9.23
CA LYS A 67 5.23 -6.15 -7.84
C LYS A 67 4.27 -5.39 -6.91
N SER A 68 3.83 -6.04 -5.83
CA SER A 68 3.06 -5.40 -4.77
C SER A 68 4.01 -4.61 -3.87
N ILE A 69 3.91 -3.29 -3.90
CA ILE A 69 4.68 -2.40 -3.02
C ILE A 69 3.72 -1.79 -2.02
N PHE A 70 3.97 -1.94 -0.72
CA PHE A 70 3.15 -1.35 0.33
C PHE A 70 3.75 -0.02 0.79
N ARG A 71 2.98 1.06 0.72
CA ARG A 71 3.33 2.38 1.26
C ARG A 71 2.59 2.57 2.57
N LEU A 72 3.35 2.75 3.64
CA LEU A 72 2.86 3.01 4.99
C LEU A 72 3.23 4.45 5.37
N PRO A 73 2.27 5.40 5.29
CA PRO A 73 2.46 6.72 5.85
C PRO A 73 2.80 6.64 7.35
N SER A 74 3.60 7.57 7.85
CA SER A 74 4.08 7.57 9.25
C SER A 74 2.96 7.64 10.30
N PHE A 75 1.78 8.13 9.91
CA PHE A 75 0.61 8.25 10.78
C PHE A 75 -0.20 6.95 10.92
N VAL A 76 0.04 5.97 10.05
CA VAL A 76 -0.53 4.64 10.20
C VAL A 76 0.37 3.89 11.18
N ALA A 77 -0.16 3.62 12.38
CA ALA A 77 0.57 2.96 13.47
C ALA A 77 1.23 1.66 12.96
N PRO A 78 2.57 1.58 12.88
CA PRO A 78 3.18 0.61 11.96
C PRO A 78 3.39 -0.77 12.57
N ASN A 79 3.26 -0.98 13.88
CA ASN A 79 3.87 -2.16 14.50
C ASN A 79 3.25 -3.49 14.09
N SER A 80 1.96 -3.53 13.76
CA SER A 80 1.29 -4.79 13.42
C SER A 80 1.50 -5.15 11.94
N LEU A 81 1.27 -4.19 11.04
CA LEU A 81 1.34 -4.39 9.60
C LEU A 81 2.78 -4.46 9.06
N ASP A 82 3.68 -3.62 9.57
CA ASP A 82 5.10 -3.60 9.20
C ASP A 82 5.75 -4.95 9.52
N LYS A 83 5.59 -5.44 10.77
CA LYS A 83 6.07 -6.76 11.19
C LYS A 83 5.47 -7.91 10.36
N LEU A 84 4.18 -7.84 10.05
CA LEU A 84 3.49 -8.90 9.31
C LEU A 84 3.88 -8.93 7.83
N LEU A 85 4.33 -7.80 7.27
CA LEU A 85 4.97 -7.74 5.96
C LEU A 85 6.42 -8.22 6.05
N GLU A 86 7.22 -7.79 7.03
CA GLU A 86 8.60 -8.26 7.22
C GLU A 86 8.70 -9.77 7.48
N GLN A 87 7.76 -10.36 8.22
CA GLN A 87 7.67 -11.81 8.43
C GLN A 87 7.46 -12.59 7.13
N ARG A 88 6.90 -11.95 6.10
CA ARG A 88 6.85 -12.53 4.77
C ARG A 88 8.21 -12.28 4.13
N ASN A 89 8.98 -13.33 3.92
CA ASN A 89 10.32 -13.34 3.27
C ASN A 89 10.43 -12.65 1.89
N ARG A 90 9.34 -12.08 1.37
CA ARG A 90 9.28 -11.33 0.12
C ARG A 90 9.43 -9.83 0.34
N TYR A 91 9.20 -9.29 1.54
CA TYR A 91 9.16 -7.85 1.76
C TYR A 91 10.35 -7.32 2.55
N LYS A 92 10.85 -6.14 2.16
CA LYS A 92 11.93 -5.41 2.84
C LYS A 92 11.54 -3.95 3.05
N THR A 93 11.80 -3.45 4.24
CA THR A 93 11.55 -2.05 4.62
C THR A 93 12.57 -1.12 3.97
N ALA A 94 12.10 -0.04 3.34
CA ALA A 94 12.94 1.03 2.80
C ALA A 94 12.75 2.32 3.62
N HIS A 95 13.85 2.81 4.21
CA HIS A 95 13.86 3.98 5.10
C HIS A 95 13.85 5.31 4.34
N THR A 96 12.73 5.67 3.70
CA THR A 96 12.61 7.01 3.06
C THR A 96 11.23 7.64 3.27
N SER A 97 10.61 7.44 4.44
CA SER A 97 9.14 7.46 4.71
C SER A 97 8.49 6.13 4.29
N ARG A 98 8.08 5.34 5.30
CA ARG A 98 8.10 3.86 5.31
C ARG A 98 7.40 3.23 4.10
N SER A 99 8.20 2.76 3.16
CA SER A 99 7.74 2.00 2.00
C SER A 99 8.33 0.60 2.08
N ILE A 100 7.47 -0.41 2.07
CA ILE A 100 7.85 -1.82 2.10
C ILE A 100 7.81 -2.36 0.67
N LYS A 101 8.95 -2.84 0.19
CA LYS A 101 9.14 -3.33 -1.18
C LYS A 101 9.15 -4.84 -1.19
N CYS A 102 8.51 -5.45 -2.18
CA CYS A 102 8.62 -6.88 -2.46
C CYS A 102 9.80 -7.26 -3.38
#